data_AF-A0A8J7BZV1-F1
#
_entry.id   AF-A0A8J7BZV1-F1
#
_cell.length_a   1.000
_cell.length_b   1.000
_cell.length_c   1.000
_cell.angle_alpha   90.00
_cell.angle_beta   90.00
_cell.angle_gamma   90.00
#
_symmetry.space_group_name_H-M   'P 1'
#
loop_
_entity.id
_entity.type
_entity.pdbx_description
1 polymer ?
#
loop_
_entity_poly.entity_id
_entity_poly.type
_entity_poly.pdbx_seq_one_letter_code
_entity_poly.pdbx_strand_id
1 'polypeptide(L)'
;MSSPSWSFPYCPSQSDRSINWSALEAQFDWLRNLATCPQDPRYHAEGNVLIHTKLVCEALVALPQWRALPAKERSILFAAALLHDVAKPTSTQLEDDVITAKGHVLQGAKMAQQVLWDMHVPFPEREAIVALVKYGKL
;
A
#
# COMPACT_ATOMS: atom_id res chain seq x y z
N MET A 1 19.10 7.48 -21.90
CA MET A 1 19.50 6.30 -21.10
C MET A 1 18.22 5.70 -20.56
N SER A 2 17.85 4.48 -20.97
CA SER A 2 16.68 3.80 -20.40
C SER A 2 16.98 3.49 -18.94
N SER A 3 16.21 4.05 -18.01
CA SER A 3 16.31 3.70 -16.59
C SER A 3 16.22 2.18 -16.43
N PRO A 4 17.01 1.56 -15.53
CA PRO A 4 16.89 0.13 -15.26
C PRO A 4 15.45 -0.22 -14.90
N SER A 5 14.99 -1.40 -15.33
CA SER A 5 13.65 -1.88 -15.00
C SER A 5 13.55 -2.15 -13.50
N TRP A 6 13.04 -1.18 -12.76
CA TRP A 6 12.74 -1.34 -11.34
C TRP A 6 11.44 -2.12 -11.14
N SER A 7 11.41 -2.97 -10.12
CA SER A 7 10.22 -3.68 -9.65
C SER A 7 10.16 -3.63 -8.13
N PHE A 8 8.95 -3.53 -7.58
CA PHE A 8 8.74 -3.58 -6.13
C PHE A 8 8.88 -5.03 -5.63
N PRO A 9 9.50 -5.28 -4.46
CA PRO A 9 9.62 -6.63 -3.91
C PRO A 9 8.29 -7.36 -3.83
N TYR A 10 8.27 -8.62 -4.28
CA TYR A 10 7.10 -9.49 -4.31
C TYR A 10 5.88 -8.97 -5.10
N CYS A 11 6.06 -7.98 -5.98
CA CYS A 11 5.02 -7.60 -6.94
C CYS A 11 4.72 -8.79 -7.86
N PRO A 12 3.45 -9.25 -7.97
CA PRO A 12 3.10 -10.35 -8.85
C PRO A 12 3.43 -10.05 -10.32
N SER A 13 3.79 -11.11 -11.04
CA SER A 13 4.07 -11.05 -12.48
C SER A 13 2.76 -11.04 -13.29
N GLN A 14 2.85 -10.97 -14.62
CA GLN A 14 1.65 -11.01 -15.46
C GLN A 14 0.89 -12.35 -15.39
N SER A 15 1.62 -13.44 -15.18
CA SER A 15 1.09 -14.80 -15.12
C SER A 15 0.77 -15.26 -13.69
N ASP A 16 1.35 -14.62 -12.68
CA ASP A 16 1.11 -14.93 -11.28
C ASP A 16 0.00 -14.03 -10.71
N ARG A 17 -1.03 -14.65 -10.16
CA ARG A 17 -2.17 -13.95 -9.55
C ARG A 17 -2.10 -13.94 -8.03
N SER A 18 -1.12 -14.59 -7.44
CA SER A 18 -1.00 -14.73 -6.00
C SER A 18 -0.06 -13.67 -5.42
N ILE A 19 -0.44 -13.11 -4.28
CA ILE A 19 0.43 -12.25 -3.50
C ILE A 19 1.05 -13.09 -2.38
N ASN A 20 2.38 -13.08 -2.28
CA ASN A 20 3.09 -13.75 -1.19
C ASN A 20 3.04 -12.92 0.10
N TRP A 21 1.89 -12.95 0.78
CA TRP A 21 1.64 -12.19 2.00
C TRP A 21 2.61 -12.53 3.12
N SER A 22 2.99 -13.80 3.29
CA SER A 22 3.93 -14.19 4.35
C SER A 22 5.32 -13.59 4.14
N ALA A 23 5.81 -13.51 2.90
CA ALA A 23 7.08 -12.87 2.59
C ALA A 23 7.02 -11.34 2.77
N LEU A 24 5.92 -10.70 2.34
CA LEU A 24 5.70 -9.27 2.53
C LEU A 24 5.64 -8.91 4.02
N GLU A 25 4.85 -9.64 4.80
CA GLU A 25 4.72 -9.42 6.24
C GLU A 25 6.02 -9.75 6.96
N ALA A 26 6.80 -10.74 6.54
CA ALA A 26 8.12 -11.01 7.12
C ALA A 26 9.13 -9.87 6.85
N GLN A 27 9.08 -9.25 5.68
CA GLN A 27 10.03 -8.20 5.29
C GLN A 27 9.65 -6.81 5.81
N PHE A 28 8.36 -6.51 5.94
CA PHE A 28 7.89 -5.16 6.18
C PHE A 28 7.14 -5.01 7.51
N ASP A 29 7.84 -4.49 8.51
CA ASP A 29 7.30 -4.22 9.85
C ASP A 29 6.09 -3.27 9.79
N TRP A 30 6.14 -2.25 8.93
CA TRP A 30 5.04 -1.31 8.72
C TRP A 30 3.77 -1.99 8.21
N LEU A 31 3.88 -3.09 7.45
CA LEU A 31 2.72 -3.85 6.96
C LEU A 31 2.09 -4.65 8.11
N ARG A 32 2.92 -5.28 8.96
CA ARG A 32 2.42 -6.01 10.14
C ARG A 32 1.70 -5.09 11.13
N ASN A 33 2.18 -3.85 11.28
CA ASN A 33 1.55 -2.85 12.15
C ASN A 33 0.12 -2.47 11.72
N LEU A 34 -0.28 -2.73 10.47
CA LEU A 34 -1.65 -2.50 10.02
C LEU A 34 -2.65 -3.46 10.68
N ALA A 35 -2.20 -4.65 11.12
CA ALA A 35 -3.07 -5.67 11.71
C ALA A 35 -3.67 -5.23 13.05
N THR A 36 -2.98 -4.34 13.77
CA THR A 36 -3.42 -3.86 15.09
C THR A 36 -4.29 -2.61 15.00
N CYS A 37 -4.46 -2.02 13.81
CA CYS A 37 -5.26 -0.82 13.62
C CYS A 37 -6.71 -1.19 13.26
N PRO A 38 -7.69 -1.00 14.17
CA PRO A 38 -9.08 -1.23 13.84
C PRO A 38 -9.59 -0.18 12.83
N GLN A 39 -10.66 -0.51 12.13
CA GLN A 39 -11.43 0.43 11.33
C GLN A 39 -12.88 0.46 11.78
N ASP A 40 -13.60 1.51 11.44
CA ASP A 40 -15.02 1.65 11.76
C ASP A 40 -15.84 0.57 11.02
N PRO A 41 -16.52 -0.36 11.73
CA PRO A 41 -17.25 -1.46 11.10
C PRO A 41 -18.39 -1.01 10.19
N ARG A 42 -18.88 0.23 10.32
CA ARG A 42 -19.92 0.78 9.44
C ARG A 42 -19.44 0.93 8.01
N TYR A 43 -18.15 1.22 7.83
CA TYR A 43 -17.53 1.43 6.53
C TYR A 43 -16.57 0.29 6.15
N HIS A 44 -16.01 -0.39 7.16
CA HIS A 44 -15.00 -1.43 7.02
C HIS A 44 -15.41 -2.69 7.77
N ALA A 45 -16.46 -3.36 7.28
CA ALA A 45 -16.94 -4.62 7.83
C ALA A 45 -15.89 -5.74 7.76
N GLU A 46 -14.88 -5.60 6.90
CA GLU A 46 -13.73 -6.51 6.79
C GLU A 46 -12.81 -6.51 8.03
N GLY A 47 -12.89 -5.47 8.88
CA GLY A 47 -12.13 -5.40 10.13
C GLY A 47 -10.95 -4.43 10.09
N ASN A 48 -9.74 -4.93 10.28
CA ASN A 48 -8.56 -4.08 10.47
C ASN A 48 -7.95 -3.56 9.15
N VAL A 49 -7.04 -2.60 9.27
CA VAL A 49 -6.38 -1.97 8.12
C VAL A 49 -5.61 -2.98 7.27
N LEU A 50 -4.95 -3.98 7.87
CA LEU A 50 -4.24 -5.00 7.09
C LEU A 50 -5.18 -5.81 6.19
N ILE A 51 -6.34 -6.24 6.72
CA ILE A 51 -7.32 -6.98 5.93
C ILE A 51 -7.80 -6.13 4.75
N HIS A 52 -8.11 -4.86 5.01
CA HIS A 52 -8.48 -3.91 3.96
C HIS A 52 -7.39 -3.77 2.88
N THR A 53 -6.13 -3.51 3.29
CA THR A 53 -5.00 -3.42 2.37
C THR A 53 -4.84 -4.68 1.52
N LYS A 54 -4.99 -5.86 2.13
CA LYS A 54 -4.96 -7.14 1.41
C LYS A 54 -6.05 -7.20 0.34
N LEU A 55 -7.29 -6.87 0.68
CA LEU A 55 -8.41 -6.87 -0.27
C LEU A 55 -8.18 -5.91 -1.45
N VAL A 56 -7.66 -4.70 -1.19
CA VAL A 56 -7.32 -3.73 -2.24
C VAL A 56 -6.25 -4.28 -3.17
N CYS A 57 -5.18 -4.86 -2.63
CA CYS A 57 -4.10 -5.45 -3.45
C CYS A 57 -4.58 -6.67 -4.25
N GLU A 58 -5.37 -7.57 -3.66
CA GLU A 58 -5.94 -8.73 -4.36
C GLU A 58 -6.85 -8.29 -5.50
N ALA A 59 -7.71 -7.29 -5.25
CA ALA A 59 -8.55 -6.69 -6.29
C ALA A 59 -7.71 -6.09 -7.42
N LEU A 60 -6.65 -5.34 -7.09
CA LEU A 60 -5.73 -4.77 -8.07
C LEU A 60 -5.08 -5.84 -8.95
N VAL A 61 -4.52 -6.89 -8.36
CA VAL A 61 -3.85 -8.00 -9.07
C VAL A 61 -4.84 -8.80 -9.92
N ALA A 62 -6.11 -8.85 -9.53
CA ALA A 62 -7.19 -9.48 -10.28
C ALA A 62 -7.60 -8.70 -11.55
N LEU A 63 -7.25 -7.41 -11.68
CA LEU A 63 -7.59 -6.60 -12.86
C LEU A 63 -6.77 -7.00 -14.10
N PRO A 64 -7.41 -7.36 -15.24
CA PRO A 64 -6.71 -7.58 -16.50
C PRO A 64 -5.88 -6.37 -16.95
N GLN A 65 -6.39 -5.15 -16.71
CA GLN A 65 -5.74 -3.90 -17.08
C GLN A 65 -4.41 -3.74 -16.33
N TRP A 66 -4.39 -4.01 -15.02
CA TRP A 66 -3.17 -3.97 -14.24
C TRP A 66 -2.15 -5.01 -14.74
N ARG A 67 -2.59 -6.25 -15.00
CA ARG A 67 -1.70 -7.30 -15.53
C ARG A 67 -1.10 -6.95 -16.89
N ALA A 68 -1.84 -6.25 -17.75
CA ALA A 68 -1.37 -5.81 -19.06
C ALA A 68 -0.32 -4.69 -18.99
N LEU A 69 -0.19 -3.99 -17.86
CA LEU A 69 0.82 -2.95 -17.69
C LEU A 69 2.25 -3.54 -17.74
N PRO A 70 3.27 -2.74 -18.08
CA PRO A 70 4.66 -3.15 -17.90
C PRO A 70 5.02 -3.32 -16.41
N ALA A 71 6.09 -4.06 -16.13
CA ALA A 71 6.45 -4.49 -14.77
C ALA A 71 6.65 -3.33 -13.78
N LYS A 72 7.17 -2.21 -14.27
CA LYS A 72 7.43 -1.01 -13.48
C LYS A 72 6.13 -0.34 -13.04
N GLU A 73 5.20 -0.14 -13.96
CA GLU A 73 3.90 0.47 -13.69
C GLU A 73 3.06 -0.41 -12.76
N ARG A 74 3.12 -1.74 -12.94
CA ARG A 74 2.53 -2.69 -11.99
C ARG A 74 3.09 -2.51 -10.58
N SER A 75 4.41 -2.41 -10.48
CA SER A 75 5.13 -2.23 -9.21
C SER A 75 4.78 -0.92 -8.51
N ILE A 76 4.64 0.18 -9.26
CA ILE A 76 4.22 1.48 -8.72
C ILE A 76 2.82 1.36 -8.12
N LEU A 77 1.85 0.81 -8.86
CA LEU A 77 0.47 0.67 -8.37
C LEU A 77 0.37 -0.30 -7.20
N PHE A 78 1.11 -1.41 -7.24
CA PHE A 78 1.13 -2.40 -6.18
C PHE A 78 1.71 -1.82 -4.88
N ALA A 79 2.83 -1.10 -4.97
CA ALA A 79 3.43 -0.42 -3.82
C ALA A 79 2.51 0.67 -3.26
N ALA A 80 1.84 1.45 -4.12
CA ALA A 80 0.87 2.44 -3.70
C ALA A 80 -0.32 1.82 -2.96
N ALA A 81 -0.86 0.70 -3.46
CA ALA A 81 -1.92 -0.04 -2.80
C ALA A 81 -1.49 -0.58 -1.42
N LEU A 82 -0.26 -1.10 -1.29
CA LEU A 82 0.26 -1.55 0.01
C LEU A 82 0.43 -0.41 1.03
N LEU A 83 0.76 0.80 0.55
CA LEU A 83 1.12 1.94 1.40
C LEU A 83 -0.01 2.95 1.62
N HIS A 84 -1.14 2.85 0.91
CA HIS A 84 -2.18 3.89 0.90
C HIS A 84 -2.67 4.28 2.32
N ASP A 85 -2.75 3.29 3.20
CA ASP A 85 -3.21 3.43 4.58
C ASP A 85 -2.09 3.27 5.63
N VAL A 86 -0.82 3.35 5.21
CA VAL A 86 0.33 3.03 6.09
C VAL A 86 0.39 3.87 7.38
N ALA A 87 -0.22 5.06 7.37
CA ALA A 87 -0.26 5.96 8.52
C ALA A 87 -1.48 5.76 9.45
N LYS A 88 -2.48 4.95 9.07
CA LYS A 88 -3.66 4.71 9.92
C LYS A 88 -3.28 4.27 11.34
N PRO A 89 -2.34 3.34 11.58
CA PRO A 89 -1.98 2.95 12.95
C PRO A 89 -1.56 4.12 13.87
N THR A 90 -0.91 5.15 13.32
CA THR A 90 -0.42 6.31 14.08
C THR A 90 -1.39 7.50 14.10
N SER A 91 -2.46 7.44 13.31
CA SER A 91 -3.41 8.54 13.11
C SER A 91 -4.85 8.19 13.49
N THR A 92 -5.12 6.91 13.73
CA THR A 92 -6.41 6.41 14.20
C THR A 92 -6.62 6.76 15.67
N GLN A 93 -7.78 7.32 15.95
CA GLN A 93 -8.26 7.69 17.28
C GLN A 93 -9.64 7.07 17.49
N LEU A 94 -9.91 6.67 18.73
CA LEU A 94 -11.22 6.20 19.18
C LEU A 94 -11.81 7.27 20.10
N GLU A 95 -12.89 7.92 19.65
CA GLU A 95 -13.62 8.93 20.40
C GLU A 95 -15.11 8.56 20.39
N ASP A 96 -15.72 8.36 21.57
CA ASP A 96 -17.14 8.04 21.73
C ASP A 96 -17.66 6.92 20.80
N ASP A 97 -16.95 5.78 20.77
CA ASP A 97 -17.19 4.61 19.89
C ASP A 97 -17.05 4.88 18.38
N VAL A 98 -16.58 6.07 17.99
CA VAL A 98 -16.28 6.43 16.60
C VAL A 98 -14.78 6.31 16.34
N ILE A 99 -14.42 5.54 15.33
CA ILE A 99 -13.05 5.40 14.87
C ILE A 99 -12.80 6.42 13.76
N THR A 100 -11.84 7.32 13.95
CA THR A 100 -11.42 8.27 12.90
C THR A 100 -9.92 8.24 12.69
N ALA A 101 -9.48 8.39 11.44
CA ALA A 101 -8.07 8.47 11.06
C ALA A 101 -7.78 9.82 10.38
N LYS A 102 -8.06 10.93 11.06
CA LYS A 102 -7.90 12.28 10.47
C LYS A 102 -6.42 12.54 10.17
N GLY A 103 -6.13 13.06 8.99
CA GLY A 103 -4.77 13.41 8.57
C GLY A 103 -3.90 12.24 8.10
N HIS A 104 -4.41 10.99 8.11
CA HIS A 104 -3.64 9.81 7.67
C HIS A 104 -3.09 9.95 6.25
N VAL A 105 -3.79 10.64 5.33
CA VAL A 105 -3.33 10.80 3.94
C VAL A 105 -2.01 11.58 3.86
N LEU A 106 -1.92 12.73 4.54
CA LEU A 106 -0.71 13.55 4.51
C LEU A 106 0.44 12.89 5.28
N GLN A 107 0.14 12.25 6.40
CA GLN A 107 1.12 11.49 7.17
C GLN A 107 1.58 10.25 6.41
N GLY A 108 0.67 9.57 5.71
CA GLY A 108 0.90 8.39 4.89
C GLY A 108 1.82 8.69 3.72
N ALA A 109 1.64 9.82 3.05
CA ALA A 109 2.57 10.27 2.01
C ALA A 109 4.01 10.45 2.53
N LYS A 110 4.18 11.03 3.73
CA LYS A 110 5.50 11.19 4.37
C LYS A 110 6.11 9.84 4.76
N MET A 111 5.31 8.96 5.36
CA MET A 111 5.75 7.62 5.74
C MET A 111 6.12 6.78 4.52
N ALA A 112 5.30 6.81 3.47
CA ALA A 112 5.59 6.15 2.21
C ALA A 112 6.91 6.67 1.61
N GLN A 113 7.14 7.98 1.61
CA GLN A 113 8.39 8.56 1.12
C GLN A 113 9.60 8.02 1.91
N GLN A 114 9.52 7.96 3.24
CA GLN A 114 10.57 7.43 4.09
C GLN A 114 10.83 5.94 3.83
N VAL A 115 9.77 5.11 3.83
CA VAL A 115 9.87 3.67 3.55
C VAL A 115 10.53 3.41 2.20
N LEU A 116 10.08 4.11 1.15
CA LEU A 116 10.61 3.94 -0.20
C LEU A 116 12.03 4.48 -0.34
N TRP A 117 12.39 5.51 0.42
CA TRP A 117 13.77 6.01 0.52
C TRP A 117 14.70 4.94 1.13
N ASP A 118 14.31 4.35 2.26
CA ASP A 118 15.10 3.33 2.95
C ASP A 118 15.25 2.05 2.11
N MET A 119 14.24 1.74 1.29
CA MET A 119 14.28 0.68 0.28
C MET A 119 15.12 1.02 -0.97
N HIS A 120 15.71 2.21 -1.03
CA HIS A 120 16.47 2.70 -2.18
C HIS A 120 15.66 2.69 -3.49
N VAL A 121 14.34 2.93 -3.42
CA VAL A 121 13.49 3.05 -4.60
C VAL A 121 13.93 4.27 -5.41
N PRO A 122 14.12 4.15 -6.74
CA PRO A 122 14.59 5.27 -7.54
C PRO A 122 13.61 6.44 -7.50
N PHE A 123 14.14 7.65 -7.67
CA PHE A 123 13.40 8.89 -7.45
C PHE A 123 12.08 8.98 -8.23
N PRO A 124 12.02 8.69 -9.55
CA PRO A 124 10.77 8.82 -10.30
C PRO A 124 9.66 7.90 -9.78
N GLU A 125 9.99 6.64 -9.48
CA GLU A 125 9.05 5.64 -8.98
C GLU A 125 8.59 5.98 -7.56
N ARG A 126 9.52 6.42 -6.70
CA ARG A 126 9.18 6.85 -5.34
C ARG A 126 8.20 8.01 -5.35
N GLU A 127 8.45 9.05 -6.13
CA GLU A 127 7.55 10.22 -6.18
C GLU A 127 6.20 9.86 -6.79
N ALA A 128 6.16 8.95 -7.77
CA ALA A 128 4.89 8.44 -8.32
C ALA A 128 4.07 7.69 -7.25
N ILE A 129 4.70 6.81 -6.46
CA ILE A 129 4.04 6.08 -5.38
C ILE A 129 3.55 7.05 -4.29
N VAL A 130 4.39 7.99 -3.86
CA VAL A 130 4.02 9.00 -2.85
C VAL A 130 2.86 9.86 -3.31
N ALA A 131 2.83 10.27 -4.59
CA ALA A 131 1.73 11.02 -5.17
C ALA A 131 0.43 10.21 -5.17
N LEU A 132 0.49 8.91 -5.50
CA LEU A 132 -0.66 8.01 -5.44
C LEU A 132 -1.16 7.80 -4.01
N VAL A 133 -0.27 7.65 -3.02
CA VAL A 133 -0.68 7.57 -1.60
C VAL A 133 -1.34 8.88 -1.13
N LYS A 134 -0.85 10.03 -1.60
CA LYS A 134 -1.34 11.34 -1.17
C LYS A 134 -2.68 11.73 -1.81
N TYR A 135 -2.89 11.36 -3.07
CA TYR A 135 -4.03 11.86 -3.86
C TYR A 135 -4.92 10.76 -4.42
N GLY A 136 -4.42 9.52 -4.48
CA GLY A 136 -5.22 8.35 -4.83
C GLY A 136 -6.23 8.08 -3.73
N LYS A 137 -7.50 8.03 -4.11
CA LYS A 137 -8.54 7.45 -3.27
C LYS A 137 -8.60 5.97 -3.62
N LEU A 138 -7.77 5.18 -2.94
CA LEU A 138 -7.67 3.74 -3.09
C LEU A 138 -8.36 3.06 -1.91
#